data_AF-A0A8S2ZYZ3-F1
#
_entry.id   AF-A0A8S2ZYZ3-F1
#
_cell.length_a   1.000
_cell.length_b   1.000
_cell.length_c   1.000
_cell.angle_alpha   90.00
_cell.angle_beta   90.00
_cell.angle_gamma   90.00
#
_symmetry.space_group_name_H-M   'P 1'
#
loop_
_entity.id
_entity.type
_entity.pdbx_description
1 polymer ?
#
loop_
_entity_poly.entity_id
_entity_poly.type
_entity_poly.pdbx_seq_one_letter_code
_entity_poly.pdbx_strand_id
1 'polypeptide(L)' 'VIGLGGLGHMAVKFGVAMGAHVTVISTSESKRDDAIKLGAKSFVVSKDEEQLKSVKD' A
#
# COMPACT_ATOMS: atom_id res chain seq x y z
N VAL A 1 0.80 -0.78 5.10
CA VAL A 1 0.93 0.69 5.31
C VAL A 1 -0.41 1.34 5.02
N ILE A 2 -0.99 2.09 5.96
CA ILE A 2 -2.26 2.81 5.75
C ILE A 2 -1.94 4.28 5.44
N GLY A 3 -2.38 4.75 4.27
CA GLY A 3 -2.14 6.10 3.76
C GLY A 3 -0.75 6.26 3.11
N LEU A 4 -0.72 6.95 1.95
CA LEU A 4 0.52 7.23 1.21
C LEU A 4 0.86 8.75 1.22
N GLY A 5 1.18 9.26 2.41
CA GLY A 5 1.74 10.61 2.64
C GLY A 5 3.26 10.59 2.86
N GLY A 6 3.88 11.67 3.36
CA GLY A 6 5.34 11.74 3.53
C GLY A 6 5.95 10.57 4.31
N LEU A 7 5.37 10.21 5.46
CA LEU A 7 5.79 9.05 6.25
C LEU A 7 5.43 7.72 5.61
N GLY A 8 4.30 7.65 4.90
CA GLY A 8 3.85 6.46 4.19
C GLY A 8 4.82 6.05 3.08
N HIS A 9 5.33 7.02 2.32
CA HIS A 9 6.36 6.77 1.30
C HIS A 9 7.62 6.14 1.89
N MET A 10 8.06 6.63 3.05
CA MET A 10 9.22 6.09 3.74
C MET A 10 8.94 4.68 4.28
N ALA A 11 7.77 4.46 4.88
CA ALA A 11 7.37 3.14 5.37
C ALA A 11 7.36 2.09 4.25
N VAL A 12 6.90 2.44 3.04
CA VAL A 12 6.94 1.55 1.89
C VAL A 12 8.38 1.23 1.49
N LYS A 13 9.22 2.26 1.28
CA LYS A 13 10.62 2.06 0.89
C LYS A 13 11.40 1.21 1.90
N PHE A 14 11.21 1.46 3.21
CA PHE A 14 11.86 0.68 4.25
C PHE A 14 11.38 -0.77 4.27
N GLY A 15 10.07 -1.02 4.24
CA GLY A 15 9.54 -2.38 4.22
C GLY A 15 10.03 -3.17 3.01
N VAL A 16 10.05 -2.55 1.82
CA VAL A 16 10.58 -3.16 0.59
C VAL A 16 12.07 -3.45 0.71
N ALA A 17 12.86 -2.51 1.22
CA ALA A 17 14.30 -2.70 1.42
C ALA A 17 14.61 -3.81 2.44
N MET A 18 13.71 -4.04 3.40
CA MET A 18 13.79 -5.13 4.37
C MET A 18 13.30 -6.47 3.81
N GLY A 19 12.87 -6.53 2.55
CA GLY A 19 12.34 -7.75 1.91
C GLY A 19 10.92 -8.11 2.34
N ALA A 20 10.20 -7.20 3.01
CA ALA A 20 8.83 -7.45 3.43
C ALA A 20 7.84 -7.35 2.27
N HIS A 21 6.74 -8.11 2.37
CA HIS A 21 5.61 -7.95 1.48
C HIS A 21 4.80 -6.72 1.88
N VAL A 22 5.07 -5.58 1.25
CA VAL A 22 4.38 -4.32 1.58
C VAL A 22 3.08 -4.19 0.81
N THR A 23 1.97 -4.12 1.56
CA THR A 23 0.66 -3.70 1.04
C THR A 23 0.34 -2.28 1.47
N VAL A 24 -0.08 -1.42 0.53
CA VAL A 24 -0.55 -0.07 0.80
C VAL A 24 -2.08 -0.03 0.79
N ILE A 25 -2.67 0.58 1.81
CA ILE A 25 -4.12 0.77 1.94
C ILE A 25 -4.41 2.26 1.81
N SER A 26 -5.31 2.64 0.90
CA SER A 26 -5.70 4.02 0.61
C SER A 26 -7.21 4.16 0.54
N THR A 27 -7.76 5.35 0.77
CA THR A 27 -9.20 5.61 0.60
C THR A 27 -9.60 5.90 -0.85
N SER A 28 -8.63 6.06 -1.76
CA SER A 28 -8.84 6.31 -3.19
C SER A 28 -7.72 5.69 -4.05
N GLU A 29 -8.01 5.42 -5.32
CA GLU A 29 -7.08 4.81 -6.29
C GLU A 29 -5.92 5.74 -6.68
N SER A 30 -6.05 7.04 -6.44
CA SER A 30 -5.11 8.08 -6.91
C SER A 30 -3.64 7.87 -6.52
N LYS A 31 -3.37 7.04 -5.50
CA LYS A 31 -2.04 6.74 -4.96
C LYS A 31 -1.50 5.36 -5.33
N ARG A 32 -2.22 4.62 -6.17
CA ARG A 32 -1.81 3.27 -6.60
C ARG A 32 -0.47 3.30 -7.32
N ASP A 33 -0.35 4.11 -8.37
CA ASP A 33 0.86 4.17 -9.19
C ASP A 33 2.07 4.61 -8.37
N ASP A 34 1.89 5.57 -7.46
CA ASP A 34 2.93 5.99 -6.52
C ASP A 34 3.35 4.82 -5.62
N ALA A 35 2.40 4.06 -5.04
CA ALA A 35 2.70 2.91 -4.20
C ALA A 35 3.49 1.82 -4.95
N ILE A 36 3.07 1.48 -6.17
CA ILE A 36 3.75 0.48 -6.99
C ILE A 36 5.16 0.94 -7.39
N LYS A 37 5.32 2.21 -7.80
CA LYS A 37 6.65 2.80 -8.10
C LYS A 37 7.61 2.74 -6.91
N LEU A 38 7.10 2.81 -5.68
CA LEU A 38 7.90 2.71 -4.46
C LEU A 38 8.24 1.26 -4.09
N GLY A 39 7.70 0.27 -4.82
CA GLY A 39 7.95 -1.15 -4.61
C GLY A 39 6.90 -1.86 -3.77
N ALA A 40 5.77 -1.21 -3.43
CA ALA A 40 4.67 -1.93 -2.79
C ALA A 40 4.18 -3.06 -3.70
N LYS A 41 3.98 -4.24 -3.13
CA LYS A 41 3.59 -5.44 -3.89
C LYS A 41 2.07 -5.55 -4.03
N SER A 42 1.32 -4.90 -3.15
CA SER A 42 -0.13 -4.82 -3.26
C SER A 42 -0.65 -3.44 -2.86
N PHE A 43 -1.80 -3.09 -3.41
CA PHE A 43 -2.52 -1.85 -3.11
C PHE A 43 -4.00 -2.18 -2.94
N VAL A 44 -4.62 -1.60 -1.93
CA VAL A 44 -6.02 -1.82 -1.56
C VAL A 44 -6.72 -0.50 -1.37
N VAL A 45 -7.91 -0.36 -1.97
CA VAL A 45 -8.81 0.74 -1.66
C VAL A 45 -9.71 0.35 -0.49
N SER A 46 -9.60 1.07 0.63
CA SER A 46 -10.34 0.77 1.86
C SER A 46 -11.86 1.00 1.76
N LYS A 47 -12.33 1.66 0.69
CA LYS A 47 -13.76 1.81 0.39
C LYS A 47 -14.32 0.65 -0.43
N ASP A 48 -13.44 -0.18 -0.98
CA ASP A 48 -13.79 -1.39 -1.70
C ASP A 48 -13.72 -2.56 -0.71
N GLU A 49 -14.89 -2.99 -0.22
CA GLU A 49 -14.98 -4.08 0.74
C GLU A 49 -14.48 -5.41 0.19
N GLU A 50 -14.53 -5.63 -1.12
CA GLU A 50 -14.04 -6.86 -1.75
C GLU A 50 -12.52 -6.88 -1.75
N GLN A 51 -11.87 -5.77 -2.11
CA GLN A 51 -10.42 -5.64 -2.03
C GLN A 51 -9.90 -5.70 -0.59
N LEU A 52 -10.65 -5.18 0.38
CA LEU A 52 -10.27 -5.27 1.79
C LEU A 52 -10.33 -6.72 2.31
N LYS A 53 -11.30 -7.51 1.85
CA LYS A 53 -11.44 -8.92 2.22
C LYS A 53 -10.36 -9.79 1.58
N SER A 54 -9.88 -9.45 0.39
CA SER A 54 -8.86 -10.24 -0.32
C SER A 54 -7.45 -10.15 0.27
N VAL A 55 -7.21 -9.22 1.20
CA VAL A 55 -5.92 -9.00 1.88
C VAL A 55 -5.99 -9.37 3.37
N LYS A 56 -7.06 -10.05 3.81
CA LYS A 56 -7.07 -10.70 5.11
C LYS A 56 -6.26 -12.00 5.02
N ASP A 57 -5.11 -12.02 5.68
CA ASP A 57 -4.38 -13.25 6.01
C ASP A 57 -5.21 -14.17 6.91
#